data_AF-A0A6N7FL01-F1
#
_entry.id   AF-A0A6N7FL01-F1
#
_cell.length_a   1.000
_cell.length_b   1.000
_cell.length_c   1.000
_cell.angle_alpha   90.00
_cell.angle_beta   90.00
_cell.angle_gamma   90.00
#
_symmetry.space_group_name_H-M   'P 1'
#
loop_
_entity.id
_entity.type
_entity.pdbx_description
1 polymer ?
#
loop_
_entity_poly.entity_id
_entity_poly.type
_entity_poly.pdbx_seq_one_letter_code
_entity_poly.pdbx_strand_id
1 'polypeptide(L)'
;MPFSVPQQLRQRAPGTADLRALASRSREVVLVAAVVGAAAGLGVAGFEALTEGLLFEHVLAGPPWLQVVAPTLGLVLAALALRVLRGGPVASTTDEYVKSEPEPGAPFSLKEVPARLVACIATLGSGGPLGYEGPSLYLGTATGAALHRHLPRLLRTVDRRSMLVAGAAAGVAAIFQAPATGAVFALEVPYEDDLARHSLLPALVGAAAGYTAFILVHGTGALIPVAGTPAIDLRDIGGALGVGVSCGMGARLYAFLLRRAKRIAARTRAVPRVLVAGAAIGLTVVVTRLFFDGDPLSLGAGYDGIAWVVDGDPSLRAVALLATVRAVATTATVAGGGAGGLFVPLVVQGALTGHLIGGAIGAENESLFVVLGIAAFLGAGYRVPLAAVVFVAEATGRPGFVVPGLLAAVMAHIVAGRTSVSGYQRRTVVVDLDAPAAAAAAGAGADAGRRGSADGEGGVVGRDAAGNGVQFDDAADGGERRVRHVGESDVGVAPRASRGGAARPDHESP
;
A
#
# COMPACT_ATOMS: atom_id res chain seq x y z
N MET A 1 -50.21 24.99 -17.62
CA MET A 1 -49.24 24.21 -18.42
C MET A 1 -48.73 23.07 -17.56
N PRO A 2 -48.94 21.79 -17.91
CA PRO A 2 -48.37 20.70 -17.14
C PRO A 2 -46.90 20.52 -17.54
N PHE A 3 -46.04 20.42 -16.53
CA PHE A 3 -44.61 20.16 -16.66
C PHE A 3 -44.37 18.84 -17.43
N SER A 4 -43.78 18.94 -18.62
CA SER A 4 -43.22 17.81 -19.34
C SER A 4 -41.90 17.41 -18.67
N VAL A 5 -41.91 16.30 -17.95
CA VAL A 5 -40.70 15.64 -17.46
C VAL A 5 -39.85 15.27 -18.69
N PRO A 6 -38.56 15.66 -18.77
CA PRO A 6 -37.69 15.28 -19.87
C PRO A 6 -37.61 13.76 -20.01
N GLN A 7 -37.85 13.24 -21.22
CA GLN A 7 -37.81 11.79 -21.53
C GLN A 7 -36.44 11.12 -21.31
N GLN A 8 -35.41 11.86 -20.93
CA GLN A 8 -34.05 11.34 -20.72
C GLN A 8 -33.84 10.61 -19.37
N LEU A 9 -34.84 10.57 -18.48
CA LEU A 9 -34.74 9.88 -17.18
C LEU A 9 -35.52 8.55 -17.08
N ARG A 10 -35.96 7.96 -18.21
CA ARG A 10 -36.40 6.56 -18.21
C ARG A 10 -35.17 5.64 -18.31
N GLN A 11 -34.46 5.46 -17.20
CA GLN A 11 -33.55 4.32 -17.07
C GLN A 11 -34.38 3.05 -17.28
N ARG A 12 -34.15 2.34 -18.40
CA ARG A 12 -34.72 1.01 -18.63
C ARG A 12 -34.30 0.12 -17.47
N ALA A 13 -35.26 -0.52 -16.80
CA ALA A 13 -34.95 -1.59 -15.87
C ALA A 13 -34.11 -2.65 -16.62
N PRO A 14 -32.98 -3.11 -16.03
CA PRO A 14 -32.07 -4.03 -16.71
C PRO A 14 -32.82 -5.30 -17.11
N GLY A 15 -32.64 -5.73 -18.37
CA GLY A 15 -33.29 -6.93 -18.89
C GLY A 15 -32.76 -8.18 -18.21
N THR A 16 -33.47 -9.31 -18.33
CA THR A 16 -33.02 -10.60 -17.79
C THR A 16 -31.66 -11.05 -18.35
N ALA A 17 -31.31 -10.62 -19.56
CA ALA A 17 -29.99 -10.83 -20.16
C ALA A 17 -28.90 -9.99 -19.49
N ASP A 18 -29.17 -8.72 -19.17
CA ASP A 18 -28.24 -7.82 -18.47
C ASP A 18 -27.97 -8.33 -17.04
N LEU A 19 -29.02 -8.80 -16.36
CA LEU A 19 -28.91 -9.41 -15.03
C LEU A 19 -28.05 -10.70 -15.06
N ARG A 20 -28.21 -11.54 -16.09
CA ARG A 20 -27.39 -12.75 -16.27
C ARG A 20 -25.93 -12.40 -16.60
N ALA A 21 -25.70 -11.40 -17.44
CA ALA A 21 -24.37 -10.92 -17.78
C ALA A 21 -23.65 -10.35 -16.53
N LEU A 22 -24.33 -9.52 -15.74
CA LEU A 22 -23.84 -9.02 -14.45
C LEU A 22 -23.53 -10.16 -13.48
N ALA A 23 -24.44 -11.13 -13.33
CA ALA A 23 -24.22 -12.28 -12.45
C ALA A 23 -23.02 -13.14 -12.88
N SER A 24 -22.85 -13.37 -14.20
CA SER A 24 -21.73 -14.13 -14.73
C SER A 24 -20.39 -13.44 -14.49
N ARG A 25 -20.35 -12.11 -14.69
CA ARG A 25 -19.16 -11.28 -14.44
C ARG A 25 -18.78 -11.28 -12.96
N SER A 26 -19.76 -11.13 -12.06
CA SER A 26 -19.53 -11.21 -10.63
C SER A 26 -18.99 -12.57 -10.20
N ARG A 27 -19.47 -13.68 -10.79
CA ARG A 27 -18.98 -15.03 -10.49
C ARG A 27 -17.52 -15.23 -10.93
N GLU A 28 -17.15 -14.74 -12.11
CA GLU A 28 -15.78 -14.82 -12.63
C GLU A 28 -14.82 -14.04 -11.73
N VAL A 29 -15.18 -12.80 -11.35
CA VAL A 29 -14.41 -11.96 -10.42
C VAL A 29 -14.17 -12.66 -9.08
N VAL A 30 -15.20 -13.29 -8.51
CA VAL A 30 -15.09 -14.02 -7.23
C VAL A 30 -14.13 -15.20 -7.34
N LEU A 31 -14.30 -16.06 -8.36
CA LEU A 31 -13.44 -17.24 -8.53
C LEU A 31 -11.98 -16.85 -8.74
N VAL A 32 -11.73 -15.84 -9.57
CA VAL A 32 -10.40 -15.35 -9.85
C VAL A 32 -9.77 -14.72 -8.61
N ALA A 33 -10.52 -13.89 -7.86
CA ALA A 33 -10.06 -13.29 -6.62
C ALA A 33 -9.67 -14.36 -5.59
N ALA A 34 -10.42 -15.47 -5.52
CA ALA A 34 -10.09 -16.59 -4.64
C ALA A 34 -8.78 -17.29 -5.04
N VAL A 35 -8.55 -17.51 -6.35
CA VAL A 35 -7.29 -18.11 -6.84
C VAL A 35 -6.11 -17.19 -6.60
N VAL A 36 -6.25 -15.90 -6.90
CA VAL A 36 -5.22 -14.88 -6.59
C VAL A 36 -4.95 -14.86 -5.09
N GLY A 37 -6.01 -14.89 -4.28
CA GLY A 37 -5.91 -14.85 -2.84
C GLY A 37 -5.15 -16.04 -2.29
N ALA A 38 -5.53 -17.27 -2.69
CA ALA A 38 -4.83 -18.48 -2.26
C ALA A 38 -3.36 -18.50 -2.68
N ALA A 39 -3.05 -18.13 -3.92
CA ALA A 39 -1.67 -18.06 -4.41
C ALA A 39 -0.84 -17.01 -3.64
N ALA A 40 -1.40 -15.83 -3.39
CA ALA A 40 -0.77 -14.79 -2.59
C ALA A 40 -0.55 -15.25 -1.14
N GLY A 41 -1.54 -15.89 -0.52
CA GLY A 41 -1.45 -16.43 0.84
C GLY A 41 -0.34 -17.46 1.01
N LEU A 42 -0.22 -18.42 0.07
CA LEU A 42 0.89 -19.38 0.07
C LEU A 42 2.24 -18.72 -0.16
N GLY A 43 2.30 -17.70 -1.03
CA GLY A 43 3.51 -16.91 -1.25
C GLY A 43 3.96 -16.17 0.01
N VAL A 44 3.01 -15.58 0.75
CA VAL A 44 3.26 -14.91 2.03
C VAL A 44 3.70 -15.89 3.10
N ALA A 45 3.07 -17.07 3.18
CA ALA A 45 3.49 -18.15 4.07
C ALA A 45 4.96 -18.56 3.82
N GLY A 46 5.34 -18.77 2.56
CA GLY A 46 6.73 -19.09 2.22
C GLY A 46 7.72 -17.94 2.51
N PHE A 47 7.28 -16.70 2.31
CA PHE A 47 8.07 -15.51 2.63
C PHE A 47 8.32 -15.40 4.14
N GLU A 48 7.28 -15.48 4.95
CA GLU A 48 7.36 -15.36 6.42
C GLU A 48 8.16 -16.51 7.04
N ALA A 49 7.91 -17.76 6.63
CA ALA A 49 8.72 -18.91 7.08
C ALA A 49 10.22 -18.75 6.79
N LEU A 50 10.58 -18.15 5.66
CA LEU A 50 11.98 -17.88 5.33
C LEU A 50 12.55 -16.71 6.14
N THR A 51 11.80 -15.61 6.26
CA THR A 51 12.33 -14.40 6.87
C THR A 51 12.33 -14.44 8.39
N GLU A 52 11.19 -14.80 8.98
CA GLU A 52 11.00 -14.82 10.42
C GLU A 52 11.51 -16.14 10.99
N GLY A 53 10.89 -17.26 10.57
CA GLY A 53 11.16 -18.59 11.11
C GLY A 53 12.52 -19.21 10.78
N LEU A 54 13.31 -18.63 9.86
CA LEU A 54 14.66 -19.12 9.56
C LEU A 54 15.72 -18.04 9.81
N LEU A 55 15.66 -16.93 9.08
CA LEU A 55 16.73 -15.94 9.10
C LEU A 55 16.74 -15.13 10.40
N PHE A 56 15.60 -14.56 10.79
CA PHE A 56 15.53 -13.70 11.97
C PHE A 56 15.72 -14.50 13.26
N GLU A 57 15.10 -15.68 13.38
CA GLU A 57 15.34 -16.60 14.51
C GLU A 57 16.82 -16.95 14.67
N HIS A 58 17.54 -17.19 13.56
CA HIS A 58 18.98 -17.45 13.61
C HIS A 58 19.80 -16.27 14.15
N VAL A 59 19.40 -15.03 13.81
CA VAL A 59 20.02 -13.82 14.36
C VAL A 59 19.73 -13.67 15.84
N LEU A 60 18.48 -13.91 16.26
CA LEU A 60 18.06 -13.80 17.67
C LEU A 60 18.75 -14.84 18.56
N ALA A 61 18.82 -16.11 18.11
CA ALA A 61 19.49 -17.19 18.84
C ALA A 61 21.03 -17.06 18.84
N GLY A 62 21.58 -16.21 17.99
CA GLY A 62 23.00 -15.95 17.89
C GLY A 62 23.57 -15.10 19.03
N PRO A 63 24.91 -14.99 19.09
CA PRO A 63 25.59 -14.19 20.11
C PRO A 63 25.28 -12.68 19.96
N PRO A 64 25.39 -11.87 21.03
CA PRO A 64 25.00 -10.44 20.99
C PRO A 64 25.70 -9.61 19.91
N TRP A 65 26.95 -9.92 19.56
CA TRP A 65 27.66 -9.21 18.49
C TRP A 65 27.00 -9.45 17.11
N LEU A 66 26.42 -10.64 16.89
CA LEU A 66 25.71 -10.95 15.65
C LEU A 66 24.45 -10.09 15.54
N GLN A 67 23.70 -9.95 16.64
CA GLN A 67 22.49 -9.12 16.69
C GLN A 67 22.79 -7.64 16.40
N VAL A 68 23.96 -7.14 16.81
CA VAL A 68 24.41 -5.76 16.52
C VAL A 68 24.81 -5.58 15.06
N VAL A 69 25.49 -6.56 14.46
CA VAL A 69 26.06 -6.45 13.11
C VAL A 69 25.06 -6.86 12.01
N ALA A 70 24.20 -7.84 12.28
CA ALA A 70 23.28 -8.43 11.31
C ALA A 70 22.41 -7.38 10.59
N PRO A 71 21.75 -6.41 11.26
CA PRO A 71 20.95 -5.40 10.56
C PRO A 71 21.76 -4.59 9.54
N THR A 72 23.03 -4.31 9.84
CA THR A 72 23.93 -3.60 8.91
C THR A 72 24.20 -4.45 7.67
N LEU A 73 24.46 -5.75 7.86
CA LEU A 73 24.65 -6.69 6.75
C LEU A 73 23.37 -6.82 5.91
N GLY A 74 22.20 -6.86 6.54
CA GLY A 74 20.91 -6.84 5.83
C GLY A 74 20.71 -5.60 4.98
N LEU A 75 21.07 -4.41 5.49
CA LEU A 75 21.03 -3.17 4.71
C LEU A 75 22.00 -3.18 3.52
N VAL A 76 23.19 -3.76 3.68
CA VAL A 76 24.15 -3.95 2.58
C VAL A 76 23.56 -4.88 1.52
N LEU A 77 23.02 -6.03 1.92
CA LEU A 77 22.42 -7.01 1.02
C LEU A 77 21.18 -6.45 0.31
N ALA A 78 20.34 -5.69 1.01
CA ALA A 78 19.20 -5.00 0.43
C ALA A 78 19.63 -3.97 -0.62
N ALA A 79 20.63 -3.15 -0.32
CA ALA A 79 21.17 -2.18 -1.28
C ALA A 79 21.80 -2.87 -2.51
N LEU A 80 22.47 -4.00 -2.32
CA LEU A 80 23.03 -4.79 -3.41
C LEU A 80 21.93 -5.41 -4.29
N ALA A 81 20.91 -6.01 -3.68
CA ALA A 81 19.78 -6.61 -4.38
C ALA A 81 19.07 -5.60 -5.28
N LEU A 82 18.75 -4.41 -4.75
CA LEU A 82 18.11 -3.34 -5.52
C LEU A 82 18.98 -2.85 -6.68
N ARG A 83 20.30 -2.79 -6.47
CA ARG A 83 21.25 -2.36 -7.52
C ARG A 83 21.41 -3.41 -8.63
N VAL A 84 21.61 -4.68 -8.26
CA VAL A 84 21.88 -5.77 -9.21
C VAL A 84 20.63 -6.19 -9.97
N LEU A 85 19.50 -6.29 -9.27
CA LEU A 85 18.23 -6.74 -9.85
C LEU A 85 17.38 -5.58 -10.41
N ARG A 86 17.94 -4.36 -10.47
CA ARG A 86 17.32 -3.15 -11.03
C ARG A 86 15.98 -2.79 -10.36
N GLY A 87 15.91 -2.90 -9.02
CA GLY A 87 14.72 -2.65 -8.21
C GLY A 87 14.34 -1.17 -8.00
N GLY A 88 15.03 -0.24 -8.66
CA GLY A 88 14.87 1.19 -8.45
C GLY A 88 15.61 1.72 -7.22
N PRO A 89 15.56 3.04 -6.98
CA PRO A 89 16.33 3.70 -5.93
C PRO A 89 15.73 3.56 -4.52
N VAL A 90 14.45 3.18 -4.40
CA VAL A 90 13.74 3.11 -3.11
C VAL A 90 13.02 1.77 -2.98
N ALA A 91 13.23 1.10 -1.85
CA ALA A 91 12.70 -0.23 -1.58
C ALA A 91 11.25 -0.23 -1.04
N SER A 92 10.44 0.75 -1.45
CA SER A 92 9.08 0.88 -0.92
C SER A 92 8.16 -0.17 -1.51
N THR A 93 7.38 -0.84 -0.66
CA THR A 93 6.47 -1.93 -1.06
C THR A 93 5.02 -1.47 -0.94
N THR A 94 4.61 -0.93 0.21
CA THR A 94 3.28 -0.35 0.40
C THR A 94 3.00 0.84 -0.52
N ASP A 95 3.97 1.73 -0.69
CA ASP A 95 3.77 2.92 -1.53
C ASP A 95 3.50 2.55 -3.00
N GLU A 96 3.96 1.39 -3.45
CA GLU A 96 3.83 0.96 -4.84
C GLU A 96 2.44 0.42 -5.13
N TYR A 97 1.84 -0.26 -4.15
CA TYR A 97 0.40 -0.54 -4.19
C TYR A 97 -0.40 0.76 -4.22
N VAL A 98 -0.14 1.68 -3.28
CA VAL A 98 -0.82 2.98 -3.16
C VAL A 98 -0.75 3.81 -4.45
N LYS A 99 0.37 3.77 -5.18
CA LYS A 99 0.50 4.42 -6.49
C LYS A 99 -0.28 3.72 -7.59
N SER A 100 -0.24 2.39 -7.61
CA SER A 100 -0.77 1.59 -8.72
C SER A 100 -2.28 1.41 -8.70
N GLU A 101 -2.90 1.47 -7.52
CA GLU A 101 -4.34 1.22 -7.35
C GLU A 101 -5.22 2.32 -7.99
N PRO A 102 -4.96 3.63 -7.78
CA PRO A 102 -5.87 4.66 -8.24
C PRO A 102 -5.81 4.97 -9.75
N GLU A 103 -4.87 4.38 -10.50
CA GLU A 103 -4.63 4.64 -11.92
C GLU A 103 -4.89 3.38 -12.76
N PRO A 104 -6.04 3.27 -13.47
CA PRO A 104 -6.40 2.09 -14.27
C PRO A 104 -5.34 1.69 -15.31
N GLY A 105 -4.52 2.65 -15.78
CA GLY A 105 -3.46 2.44 -16.76
C GLY A 105 -2.03 2.39 -16.21
N ALA A 106 -1.79 2.69 -14.92
CA ALA A 106 -0.43 2.79 -14.39
C ALA A 106 0.27 1.42 -14.41
N PRO A 107 1.48 1.29 -14.98
CA PRO A 107 2.18 0.02 -15.01
C PRO A 107 2.66 -0.39 -13.60
N PHE A 108 2.24 -1.58 -13.13
CA PHE A 108 2.86 -2.24 -11.98
C PHE A 108 3.99 -3.12 -12.52
N SER A 109 5.23 -2.76 -12.18
CA SER A 109 6.42 -3.40 -12.75
C SER A 109 6.70 -4.74 -12.07
N LEU A 110 6.29 -5.84 -12.71
CA LEU A 110 6.64 -7.20 -12.27
C LEU A 110 8.15 -7.47 -12.29
N LYS A 111 8.93 -6.68 -13.05
CA LYS A 111 10.38 -6.83 -13.15
C LYS A 111 11.11 -6.45 -11.86
N GLU A 112 10.52 -5.54 -11.07
CA GLU A 112 11.11 -5.06 -9.82
C GLU A 112 10.77 -5.95 -8.61
N VAL A 113 9.82 -6.87 -8.79
CA VAL A 113 9.32 -7.72 -7.71
C VAL A 113 10.44 -8.54 -7.04
N PRO A 114 11.30 -9.28 -7.80
CA PRO A 114 12.37 -10.04 -7.17
C PRO A 114 13.35 -9.16 -6.40
N ALA A 115 13.71 -7.99 -6.95
CA ALA A 115 14.65 -7.07 -6.33
C ALA A 115 14.16 -6.57 -4.96
N ARG A 116 12.88 -6.18 -4.88
CA ARG A 116 12.28 -5.64 -3.66
C ARG A 116 12.00 -6.73 -2.63
N LEU A 117 11.56 -7.92 -3.05
CA LEU A 117 11.35 -9.04 -2.12
C LEU A 117 12.67 -9.51 -1.51
N VAL A 118 13.74 -9.67 -2.30
CA VAL A 118 15.07 -10.01 -1.75
C VAL A 118 15.57 -8.93 -0.79
N ALA A 119 15.33 -7.65 -1.09
CA ALA A 119 15.67 -6.56 -0.18
C ALA A 119 14.88 -6.62 1.14
N CYS A 120 13.59 -6.98 1.08
CA CYS A 120 12.76 -7.20 2.27
C CYS A 120 13.25 -8.41 3.08
N ILE A 121 13.57 -9.53 2.42
CA ILE A 121 14.12 -10.73 3.07
C ILE A 121 15.41 -10.38 3.81
N ALA A 122 16.33 -9.67 3.15
CA ALA A 122 17.58 -9.26 3.75
C ALA A 122 17.39 -8.28 4.92
N THR A 123 16.48 -7.31 4.79
CA THR A 123 16.25 -6.31 5.85
C THR A 123 15.57 -6.95 7.06
N LEU A 124 14.46 -7.67 6.86
CA LEU A 124 13.64 -8.23 7.93
C LEU A 124 14.33 -9.44 8.57
N GLY A 125 14.84 -10.36 7.75
CA GLY A 125 15.54 -11.56 8.21
C GLY A 125 16.87 -11.28 8.93
N SER A 126 17.42 -10.07 8.81
CA SER A 126 18.60 -9.64 9.59
C SER A 126 18.24 -8.85 10.86
N GLY A 127 16.95 -8.71 11.17
CA GLY A 127 16.45 -8.03 12.37
C GLY A 127 16.08 -6.57 12.19
N GLY A 128 16.01 -6.04 10.96
CA GLY A 128 15.55 -4.68 10.69
C GLY A 128 14.13 -4.45 11.25
N PRO A 129 13.90 -3.42 12.09
CA PRO A 129 12.61 -3.15 12.74
C PRO A 129 11.59 -2.53 11.80
N LEU A 130 11.12 -3.33 10.85
CA LEU A 130 10.05 -3.03 9.92
C LEU A 130 9.04 -4.18 9.95
N GLY A 131 7.87 -3.98 9.36
CA GLY A 131 6.83 -5.00 9.31
C GLY A 131 6.84 -5.84 8.03
N TYR A 132 6.30 -7.06 8.13
CA TYR A 132 6.16 -7.99 7.01
C TYR A 132 4.97 -7.67 6.09
N GLU A 133 4.08 -6.77 6.49
CA GLU A 133 2.87 -6.45 5.75
C GLU A 133 3.11 -5.69 4.45
N GLY A 134 4.12 -4.82 4.41
CA GLY A 134 4.51 -4.12 3.18
C GLY A 134 4.91 -5.10 2.07
N PRO A 135 5.90 -5.99 2.28
CA PRO A 135 6.24 -7.01 1.31
C PRO A 135 5.10 -7.99 1.03
N SER A 136 4.27 -8.33 2.02
CA SER A 136 3.13 -9.24 1.81
C SER A 136 2.05 -8.63 0.92
N LEU A 137 1.66 -7.36 1.19
CA LEU A 137 0.78 -6.56 0.33
C LEU A 137 1.35 -6.46 -1.09
N TYR A 138 2.65 -6.20 -1.23
CA TYR A 138 3.31 -6.05 -2.52
C TYR A 138 3.41 -7.37 -3.30
N LEU A 139 3.76 -8.47 -2.63
CA LEU A 139 3.76 -9.83 -3.21
C LEU A 139 2.36 -10.24 -3.67
N GLY A 140 1.34 -9.97 -2.85
CA GLY A 140 -0.05 -10.20 -3.21
C GLY A 140 -0.48 -9.37 -4.43
N THR A 141 -0.17 -8.07 -4.41
CA THR A 141 -0.42 -7.16 -5.56
C THR A 141 0.28 -7.68 -6.82
N ALA A 142 1.54 -8.11 -6.72
CA ALA A 142 2.31 -8.68 -7.81
C ALA A 142 1.71 -9.98 -8.34
N THR A 143 1.19 -10.84 -7.46
CA THR A 143 0.50 -12.07 -7.82
C THR A 143 -0.74 -11.77 -8.65
N GLY A 144 -1.58 -10.83 -8.21
CA GLY A 144 -2.73 -10.36 -8.98
C GLY A 144 -2.33 -9.76 -10.33
N ALA A 145 -1.30 -8.92 -10.36
CA ALA A 145 -0.77 -8.30 -11.59
C ALA A 145 -0.23 -9.33 -12.59
N ALA A 146 0.51 -10.33 -12.09
CA ALA A 146 1.08 -11.40 -12.91
C ALA A 146 -0.02 -12.28 -13.50
N LEU A 147 -0.99 -12.69 -12.69
CA LEU A 147 -2.09 -13.54 -13.16
C LEU A 147 -2.93 -12.82 -14.22
N HIS A 148 -3.25 -11.54 -14.02
CA HIS A 148 -3.91 -10.70 -15.02
C HIS A 148 -3.13 -10.62 -16.34
N ARG A 149 -1.80 -10.45 -16.27
CA ARG A 149 -0.93 -10.34 -17.45
C ARG A 149 -0.79 -11.66 -18.21
N HIS A 150 -0.70 -12.78 -17.51
CA HIS A 150 -0.38 -14.09 -18.10
C HIS A 150 -1.62 -14.90 -18.49
N LEU A 151 -2.80 -14.61 -17.93
CA LEU A 151 -4.06 -15.30 -18.24
C LEU A 151 -5.14 -14.37 -18.84
N PRO A 152 -4.84 -13.49 -19.82
CA PRO A 152 -5.77 -12.48 -20.30
C PRO A 152 -7.05 -13.06 -20.95
N ARG A 153 -6.99 -14.31 -21.44
CA ARG A 153 -8.15 -14.99 -22.03
C ARG A 153 -9.17 -15.44 -20.98
N LEU A 154 -8.70 -15.84 -19.81
CA LEU A 154 -9.54 -16.30 -18.70
C LEU A 154 -10.08 -15.14 -17.85
N LEU A 155 -9.61 -13.93 -18.09
CA LEU A 155 -9.79 -12.77 -17.22
C LEU A 155 -10.37 -11.57 -17.98
N ARG A 156 -10.96 -11.80 -19.15
CA ARG A 156 -11.36 -10.74 -20.09
C ARG A 156 -12.42 -9.80 -19.51
N THR A 157 -13.17 -10.24 -18.49
CA THR A 157 -14.25 -9.47 -17.86
C THR A 157 -13.84 -8.84 -16.53
N VAL A 158 -12.71 -9.27 -15.95
CA VAL A 158 -12.19 -8.83 -14.65
C VAL A 158 -11.24 -7.66 -14.90
N ASP A 159 -11.50 -6.53 -14.26
CA ASP A 159 -10.57 -5.40 -14.36
C ASP A 159 -9.28 -5.69 -13.57
N ARG A 160 -8.15 -5.25 -14.12
CA ARG A 160 -6.83 -5.36 -13.51
C ARG A 160 -6.82 -4.82 -12.08
N ARG A 161 -7.48 -3.69 -11.86
CA ARG A 161 -7.56 -3.04 -10.55
C ARG A 161 -8.14 -3.98 -9.48
N SER A 162 -9.21 -4.70 -9.81
CA SER A 162 -9.80 -5.69 -8.92
C SER A 162 -8.83 -6.82 -8.56
N MET A 163 -7.95 -7.23 -9.48
CA MET A 163 -6.94 -8.26 -9.20
C MET A 163 -5.79 -7.74 -8.34
N LEU A 164 -5.35 -6.49 -8.55
CA LEU A 164 -4.38 -5.84 -7.68
C LEU A 164 -4.92 -5.75 -6.25
N VAL A 165 -6.15 -5.28 -6.09
CA VAL A 165 -6.81 -5.13 -4.78
C VAL A 165 -7.05 -6.50 -4.13
N ALA A 166 -7.52 -7.51 -4.87
CA ALA A 166 -7.72 -8.86 -4.32
C ALA A 166 -6.41 -9.47 -3.81
N GLY A 167 -5.32 -9.33 -4.58
CA GLY A 167 -4.00 -9.80 -4.17
C GLY A 167 -3.42 -9.02 -2.99
N ALA A 168 -3.53 -7.69 -3.02
CA ALA A 168 -3.13 -6.82 -1.91
C ALA A 168 -3.84 -7.20 -0.60
N ALA A 169 -5.18 -7.32 -0.65
CA ALA A 169 -6.00 -7.72 0.48
C ALA A 169 -5.62 -9.12 1.00
N ALA A 170 -5.37 -10.07 0.09
CA ALA A 170 -4.91 -11.41 0.44
C ALA A 170 -3.57 -11.42 1.17
N GLY A 171 -2.60 -10.62 0.70
CA GLY A 171 -1.28 -10.55 1.31
C GLY A 171 -1.30 -10.00 2.74
N VAL A 172 -2.08 -8.94 2.97
CA VAL A 172 -2.25 -8.35 4.30
C VAL A 172 -3.08 -9.26 5.22
N ALA A 173 -4.13 -9.88 4.68
CA ALA A 173 -4.95 -10.83 5.43
C ALA A 173 -4.15 -12.05 5.90
N ALA A 174 -3.26 -12.56 5.06
CA ALA A 174 -2.38 -13.69 5.37
C ALA A 174 -1.43 -13.34 6.53
N ILE A 175 -0.63 -12.29 6.39
CA ILE A 175 0.42 -11.95 7.35
C ILE A 175 -0.11 -11.46 8.71
N PHE A 176 -1.27 -10.80 8.73
CA PHE A 176 -1.91 -10.39 9.98
C PHE A 176 -2.86 -11.44 10.54
N GLN A 177 -3.07 -12.56 9.84
CA GLN A 177 -4.11 -13.53 10.17
C GLN A 177 -5.48 -12.86 10.41
N ALA A 178 -5.77 -11.80 9.65
CA ALA A 178 -6.86 -10.86 9.89
C ALA A 178 -7.54 -10.48 8.54
N PRO A 179 -8.49 -11.29 8.04
CA PRO A 179 -9.08 -11.12 6.72
C PRO A 179 -9.88 -9.82 6.56
N ALA A 180 -10.66 -9.39 7.55
CA ALA A 180 -11.40 -8.14 7.43
C ALA A 180 -10.45 -6.93 7.37
N THR A 181 -9.37 -6.97 8.15
CA THR A 181 -8.30 -5.98 8.16
C THR A 181 -7.61 -5.90 6.81
N GLY A 182 -7.22 -7.04 6.25
CA GLY A 182 -6.59 -7.08 4.93
C GLY A 182 -7.46 -6.47 3.84
N ALA A 183 -8.76 -6.79 3.85
CA ALA A 183 -9.72 -6.22 2.90
C ALA A 183 -9.89 -4.70 3.09
N VAL A 184 -10.17 -4.24 4.31
CA VAL A 184 -10.40 -2.81 4.58
C VAL A 184 -9.13 -2.00 4.33
N PHE A 185 -7.97 -2.48 4.79
CA PHE A 185 -6.69 -1.79 4.58
C PHE A 185 -6.36 -1.64 3.10
N ALA A 186 -6.52 -2.69 2.29
CA ALA A 186 -6.28 -2.61 0.84
C ALA A 186 -7.20 -1.57 0.17
N LEU A 187 -8.43 -1.40 0.64
CA LEU A 187 -9.39 -0.45 0.08
C LEU A 187 -9.17 0.99 0.56
N GLU A 188 -8.72 1.17 1.79
CA GLU A 188 -8.58 2.47 2.46
C GLU A 188 -7.21 3.11 2.22
N VAL A 189 -6.12 2.32 2.28
CA VAL A 189 -4.75 2.86 2.23
C VAL A 189 -4.42 3.67 0.97
N PRO A 190 -4.99 3.45 -0.24
CA PRO A 190 -4.71 4.31 -1.39
C PRO A 190 -5.25 5.74 -1.26
N TYR A 191 -6.14 5.98 -0.30
CA TYR A 191 -6.92 7.21 -0.20
C TYR A 191 -6.76 7.89 1.16
N GLU A 192 -6.89 9.23 1.18
CA GLU A 192 -6.84 10.02 2.42
C GLU A 192 -8.23 10.19 3.06
N ASP A 193 -9.26 10.36 2.23
CA ASP A 193 -10.62 10.72 2.64
C ASP A 193 -11.69 9.82 1.96
N ASP A 194 -11.31 8.68 1.35
CA ASP A 194 -12.19 7.82 0.54
C ASP A 194 -11.78 6.33 0.59
N LEU A 195 -12.51 5.47 -0.12
CA LEU A 195 -12.29 4.03 -0.20
C LEU A 195 -12.40 3.55 -1.66
N ALA A 196 -11.66 2.50 -2.02
CA ALA A 196 -11.78 1.82 -3.31
C ALA A 196 -13.07 0.96 -3.44
N ARG A 197 -14.25 1.52 -3.16
CA ARG A 197 -15.54 0.81 -2.96
C ARG A 197 -15.91 -0.18 -4.08
N HIS A 198 -15.55 0.13 -5.32
CA HIS A 198 -15.80 -0.71 -6.51
C HIS A 198 -15.07 -2.06 -6.47
N SER A 199 -14.01 -2.20 -5.65
CA SER A 199 -13.22 -3.43 -5.49
C SER A 199 -13.49 -4.15 -4.16
N LEU A 200 -14.60 -3.83 -3.46
CA LEU A 200 -14.94 -4.45 -2.17
C LEU A 200 -15.09 -5.98 -2.25
N LEU A 201 -15.88 -6.49 -3.21
CA LEU A 201 -16.05 -7.94 -3.39
C LEU A 201 -14.72 -8.66 -3.69
N PRO A 202 -13.91 -8.23 -4.67
CA PRO A 202 -12.57 -8.79 -4.88
C PRO A 202 -11.69 -8.75 -3.63
N ALA A 203 -11.69 -7.65 -2.88
CA ALA A 203 -10.90 -7.51 -1.66
C ALA A 203 -11.30 -8.54 -0.60
N LEU A 204 -12.60 -8.67 -0.32
CA LEU A 204 -13.13 -9.59 0.69
C LEU A 204 -12.82 -11.06 0.33
N VAL A 205 -13.03 -11.43 -0.93
CA VAL A 205 -12.77 -12.80 -1.39
C VAL A 205 -11.29 -13.11 -1.41
N GLY A 206 -10.47 -12.19 -1.92
CA GLY A 206 -9.01 -12.32 -1.91
C GLY A 206 -8.46 -12.45 -0.50
N ALA A 207 -8.89 -11.58 0.42
CA ALA A 207 -8.52 -11.63 1.83
C ALA A 207 -8.89 -12.97 2.49
N ALA A 208 -10.14 -13.43 2.34
CA ALA A 208 -10.57 -14.69 2.92
C ALA A 208 -9.79 -15.90 2.36
N ALA A 209 -9.55 -15.93 1.05
CA ALA A 209 -8.79 -17.01 0.41
C ALA A 209 -7.30 -16.98 0.81
N GLY A 210 -6.69 -15.80 0.87
CA GLY A 210 -5.29 -15.62 1.28
C GLY A 210 -5.06 -16.00 2.73
N TYR A 211 -5.94 -15.53 3.63
CA TYR A 211 -5.97 -15.95 5.03
C TYR A 211 -6.08 -17.48 5.15
N THR A 212 -7.07 -18.08 4.48
CA THR A 212 -7.31 -19.53 4.53
C THR A 212 -6.08 -20.30 4.06
N ALA A 213 -5.46 -19.90 2.95
CA ALA A 213 -4.28 -20.55 2.43
C ALA A 213 -3.06 -20.43 3.38
N PHE A 214 -2.91 -19.29 4.04
CA PHE A 214 -1.83 -19.06 5.01
C PHE A 214 -1.99 -19.94 6.25
N ILE A 215 -3.19 -19.97 6.86
CA ILE A 215 -3.42 -20.72 8.11
C ILE A 215 -3.36 -22.24 7.91
N LEU A 216 -3.56 -22.74 6.69
CA LEU A 216 -3.36 -24.16 6.37
C LEU A 216 -1.88 -24.58 6.48
N VAL A 217 -0.95 -23.63 6.44
CA VAL A 217 0.49 -23.86 6.61
C VAL A 217 0.97 -23.51 8.02
N HIS A 218 0.56 -22.36 8.56
CA HIS A 218 1.08 -21.80 9.82
C HIS A 218 0.14 -21.98 11.02
N GLY A 219 -1.08 -22.50 10.82
CA GLY A 219 -2.09 -22.62 11.87
C GLY A 219 -2.80 -21.31 12.18
N THR A 220 -3.56 -21.32 13.28
CA THR A 220 -4.38 -20.19 13.74
C THR A 220 -3.91 -19.72 15.12
N GLY A 221 -3.26 -18.56 15.19
CA GLY A 221 -2.86 -17.91 16.43
C GLY A 221 -3.35 -16.45 16.44
N ALA A 222 -3.63 -15.90 17.61
CA ALA A 222 -3.89 -14.47 17.74
C ALA A 222 -2.56 -13.72 17.79
N LEU A 223 -2.42 -12.65 17.00
CA LEU A 223 -1.20 -11.84 16.96
C LEU A 223 -0.96 -11.04 18.25
N ILE A 224 -2.03 -10.57 18.90
CA ILE A 224 -1.93 -9.74 20.11
C ILE A 224 -2.94 -10.27 21.15
N PRO A 225 -2.54 -11.22 22.01
CA PRO A 225 -3.42 -11.73 23.05
C PRO A 225 -3.64 -10.64 24.10
N VAL A 226 -4.87 -10.12 24.20
CA VAL A 226 -5.26 -9.14 25.24
C VAL A 226 -6.36 -9.75 26.11
N ALA A 227 -6.11 -9.82 27.41
CA ALA A 227 -7.08 -10.28 28.40
C ALA A 227 -8.07 -9.16 28.80
N GLY A 228 -9.25 -9.55 29.33
CA GLY A 228 -10.28 -8.62 29.82
C GLY A 228 -11.24 -8.04 28.76
N THR A 229 -12.54 -8.06 29.04
CA THR A 229 -13.54 -7.26 28.30
C THR A 229 -13.68 -5.94 29.06
N PRO A 230 -13.31 -4.79 28.49
CA PRO A 230 -13.49 -3.53 29.20
C PRO A 230 -14.99 -3.28 29.35
N ALA A 231 -15.44 -3.06 30.58
CA ALA A 231 -16.55 -2.15 30.78
C ALA A 231 -16.02 -0.76 30.41
N ILE A 232 -16.69 -0.06 29.50
CA ILE A 232 -16.28 1.29 29.09
C ILE A 232 -17.00 2.27 29.99
N ASP A 233 -16.24 2.96 30.84
CA ASP A 233 -16.75 4.07 31.63
C ASP A 233 -16.46 5.42 30.95
N LEU A 234 -17.14 6.47 31.43
CA LEU A 234 -16.96 7.83 30.90
C LEU A 234 -15.50 8.33 31.04
N ARG A 235 -14.78 7.85 32.06
CA ARG A 235 -13.35 8.13 32.25
C ARG A 235 -12.50 7.54 31.13
N ASP A 236 -12.84 6.34 30.66
CA ASP A 236 -12.13 5.68 29.55
C ASP A 236 -12.35 6.40 28.23
N ILE A 237 -13.55 6.98 28.03
CA ILE A 237 -13.83 7.83 26.87
C ILE A 237 -12.96 9.09 26.90
N GLY A 238 -12.82 9.74 28.06
CA GLY A 238 -11.91 10.88 28.24
C GLY A 238 -10.45 10.49 27.99
N GLY A 239 -10.03 9.34 28.52
CA GLY A 239 -8.71 8.75 28.28
C GLY A 239 -8.45 8.46 26.79
N ALA A 240 -9.44 7.93 26.07
CA ALA A 240 -9.38 7.67 24.64
C ALA A 240 -9.10 8.95 23.82
N LEU A 241 -9.68 10.09 24.21
CA LEU A 241 -9.39 11.37 23.57
C LEU A 241 -7.95 11.82 23.85
N GLY A 242 -7.46 11.65 25.08
CA GLY A 242 -6.08 11.95 25.45
C GLY A 242 -5.05 11.10 24.69
N VAL A 243 -5.33 9.79 24.56
CA VAL A 243 -4.57 8.86 23.71
C VAL A 243 -4.61 9.34 22.25
N GLY A 244 -5.79 9.70 21.74
CA GLY A 244 -5.97 10.21 20.39
C GLY A 244 -5.12 11.44 20.11
N VAL A 245 -5.13 12.44 20.98
CA VAL A 245 -4.29 13.65 20.83
C VAL A 245 -2.80 13.30 20.81
N SER A 246 -2.35 12.51 21.78
CA SER A 246 -0.95 12.11 21.92
C SER A 246 -0.46 11.30 20.72
N CYS A 247 -1.25 10.31 20.29
CA CYS A 247 -0.95 9.49 19.12
C CYS A 247 -1.02 10.29 17.82
N GLY A 248 -1.93 11.26 17.69
CA GLY A 248 -1.99 12.14 16.52
C GLY A 248 -0.76 13.02 16.37
N MET A 249 -0.27 13.60 17.48
CA MET A 249 0.99 14.36 17.51
C MET A 249 2.19 13.45 17.22
N GLY A 250 2.25 12.28 17.87
CA GLY A 250 3.29 11.28 17.67
C GLY A 250 3.35 10.78 16.23
N ALA A 251 2.21 10.40 15.65
CA ALA A 251 2.11 9.95 14.26
C ALA A 251 2.54 11.03 13.28
N ARG A 252 2.18 12.30 13.53
CA ARG A 252 2.62 13.43 12.71
C ARG A 252 4.14 13.60 12.73
N LEU A 253 4.74 13.56 13.92
CA LEU A 253 6.20 13.62 14.08
C LEU A 253 6.87 12.43 13.39
N TYR A 254 6.36 11.23 13.62
CA TYR A 254 6.96 10.01 13.10
C TYR A 254 6.85 9.93 11.58
N ALA A 255 5.71 10.32 10.99
CA ALA A 255 5.56 10.46 9.54
C ALA A 255 6.51 11.53 8.95
N PHE A 256 6.80 12.61 9.68
CA PHE A 256 7.85 13.55 9.26
C PHE A 256 9.23 12.90 9.24
N LEU A 257 9.61 12.17 10.29
CA LEU A 257 10.90 11.47 10.40
C LEU A 257 11.05 10.40 9.31
N LEU A 258 10.04 9.55 9.13
CA LEU A 258 10.04 8.48 8.13
C LEU A 258 10.11 9.03 6.70
N ARG A 259 9.42 10.15 6.39
CA ARG A 259 9.54 10.80 5.08
C ARG A 259 10.91 11.44 4.87
N ARG A 260 11.54 11.99 5.92
CA ARG A 260 12.93 12.46 5.86
C ARG A 260 13.88 11.28 5.61
N ALA A 261 13.70 10.17 6.30
CA ALA A 261 14.46 8.94 6.11
C ALA A 261 14.33 8.40 4.67
N LYS A 262 13.10 8.30 4.13
CA LYS A 262 12.86 7.92 2.72
C LYS A 262 13.61 8.86 1.75
N ARG A 263 13.62 10.17 2.01
CA ARG A 263 14.40 11.13 1.19
C ARG A 263 15.91 10.93 1.30
N ILE A 264 16.44 10.66 2.49
CA ILE A 264 17.87 10.34 2.69
C ILE A 264 18.23 9.09 1.89
N ALA A 265 17.42 8.03 1.99
CA ALA A 265 17.62 6.78 1.26
C ALA A 265 17.65 6.98 -0.26
N ALA A 266 16.76 7.84 -0.78
CA ALA A 266 16.67 8.12 -2.22
C ALA A 266 17.79 9.01 -2.77
N ARG A 267 18.33 9.94 -1.97
CA ARG A 267 19.27 10.98 -2.44
C ARG A 267 20.73 10.76 -2.05
N THR A 268 20.98 9.86 -1.09
CA THR A 268 22.33 9.64 -0.55
C THR A 268 22.94 8.37 -1.14
N ARG A 269 24.26 8.36 -1.36
CA ARG A 269 24.98 7.17 -1.81
C ARG A 269 24.82 6.01 -0.81
N ALA A 270 24.76 4.78 -1.32
CA ALA A 270 24.48 3.57 -0.52
C ALA A 270 25.47 3.35 0.64
N VAL A 271 26.78 3.45 0.40
CA VAL A 271 27.79 3.14 1.42
C VAL A 271 27.65 4.03 2.67
N PRO A 272 27.71 5.37 2.60
CA PRO A 272 27.65 6.20 3.81
C PRO A 272 26.31 6.08 4.54
N ARG A 273 25.18 6.00 3.82
CA ARG A 273 23.87 5.89 4.48
C ARG A 273 23.69 4.55 5.20
N VAL A 274 24.19 3.44 4.62
CA VAL A 274 24.11 2.11 5.23
C VAL A 274 24.99 2.03 6.48
N LEU A 275 26.21 2.58 6.45
CA LEU A 275 27.10 2.58 7.62
C LEU A 275 26.54 3.40 8.78
N VAL A 276 26.03 4.60 8.50
CA VAL A 276 25.42 5.47 9.54
C VAL A 276 24.15 4.83 10.11
N ALA A 277 23.28 4.29 9.24
CA ALA A 277 22.08 3.59 9.68
C ALA A 277 22.41 2.34 10.49
N GLY A 278 23.36 1.53 10.03
CA GLY A 278 23.83 0.33 10.71
C GLY A 278 24.40 0.61 12.09
N ALA A 279 25.23 1.65 12.22
CA ALA A 279 25.76 2.10 13.51
C ALA A 279 24.64 2.56 14.47
N ALA A 280 23.66 3.32 13.96
CA ALA A 280 22.50 3.75 14.76
C ALA A 280 21.65 2.56 15.22
N ILE A 281 21.37 1.59 14.35
CA ILE A 281 20.62 0.37 14.70
C ILE A 281 21.43 -0.46 15.71
N GLY A 282 22.72 -0.67 15.47
CA GLY A 282 23.59 -1.40 16.40
C GLY A 282 23.62 -0.76 17.80
N LEU A 283 23.63 0.59 17.88
CA LEU A 283 23.51 1.30 19.15
C LEU A 283 22.16 1.01 19.83
N THR A 284 21.05 0.99 19.09
CA THR A 284 19.73 0.66 19.66
C THR A 284 19.67 -0.77 20.22
N VAL A 285 20.36 -1.72 19.58
CA VAL A 285 20.51 -3.09 20.10
C VAL A 285 21.29 -3.10 21.40
N VAL A 286 22.43 -2.40 21.46
CA VAL A 286 23.23 -2.31 22.70
C VAL A 286 22.41 -1.67 23.83
N VAL A 287 21.69 -0.58 23.55
CA VAL A 287 20.83 0.08 24.53
C VAL A 287 19.75 -0.88 25.03
N THR A 288 19.06 -1.60 24.14
CA THR A 288 17.99 -2.50 24.60
C THR A 288 18.53 -3.65 25.46
N ARG A 289 19.64 -4.27 25.05
CA ARG A 289 20.27 -5.33 25.86
C ARG A 289 20.71 -4.86 27.25
N LEU A 290 21.08 -3.59 27.41
CA LEU A 290 21.50 -3.03 28.70
C LEU A 290 20.33 -2.71 29.63
N PHE A 291 19.16 -2.37 29.08
CA PHE A 291 18.01 -1.85 29.86
C PHE A 291 16.83 -2.82 29.96
N PHE A 292 16.82 -3.91 29.19
CA PHE A 292 15.72 -4.88 29.14
C PHE A 292 16.25 -6.32 29.28
N ASP A 293 17.00 -6.59 30.35
CA ASP A 293 17.45 -7.94 30.76
C ASP A 293 18.20 -8.75 29.67
N GLY A 294 18.86 -8.06 28.74
CA GLY A 294 19.56 -8.69 27.63
C GLY A 294 18.71 -8.94 26.39
N ASP A 295 17.42 -8.61 26.40
CA ASP A 295 16.54 -8.78 25.25
C ASP A 295 16.76 -7.66 24.22
N PRO A 296 16.98 -8.00 22.94
CA PRO A 296 17.19 -7.02 21.89
C PRO A 296 15.85 -6.46 21.38
N LEU A 297 15.04 -5.89 22.29
CA LEU A 297 13.69 -5.37 22.01
C LEU A 297 13.67 -4.23 20.99
N SER A 298 14.78 -3.85 20.35
CA SER A 298 14.81 -2.92 19.21
C SER A 298 14.75 -3.61 17.84
N LEU A 299 14.97 -4.94 17.78
CA LEU A 299 14.98 -5.73 16.55
C LEU A 299 13.60 -6.29 16.20
N GLY A 300 13.47 -6.73 14.94
CA GLY A 300 12.28 -7.42 14.44
C GLY A 300 11.03 -6.54 14.37
N ALA A 301 9.91 -7.14 13.96
CA ALA A 301 8.66 -6.42 13.71
C ALA A 301 8.17 -5.64 14.96
N GLY A 302 8.31 -6.25 16.14
CA GLY A 302 8.11 -5.58 17.42
C GLY A 302 6.91 -5.97 18.24
N TYR A 303 6.23 -7.08 17.88
CA TYR A 303 5.19 -7.66 18.70
C TYR A 303 5.68 -8.01 20.11
N ASP A 304 6.94 -8.44 20.27
CA ASP A 304 7.55 -8.69 21.59
C ASP A 304 7.55 -7.44 22.49
N GLY A 305 7.71 -6.26 21.90
CA GLY A 305 7.65 -4.99 22.65
C GLY A 305 6.23 -4.67 23.12
N ILE A 306 5.20 -5.13 22.39
CA ILE A 306 3.80 -5.02 22.80
C ILE A 306 3.53 -6.02 23.93
N ALA A 307 3.94 -7.27 23.77
CA ALA A 307 3.82 -8.31 24.79
C ALA A 307 4.53 -7.91 26.09
N TRP A 308 5.76 -7.38 26.01
CA TRP A 308 6.52 -6.90 27.16
C TRP A 308 5.77 -5.84 27.98
N VAL A 309 5.02 -4.96 27.32
CA VAL A 309 4.21 -3.94 28.00
C VAL A 309 2.89 -4.51 28.54
N VAL A 310 2.24 -5.42 27.80
CA VAL A 310 0.96 -6.01 28.20
C VAL A 310 1.13 -6.99 29.37
N ASP A 311 2.21 -7.77 29.37
CA ASP A 311 2.44 -8.85 30.34
C ASP A 311 3.33 -8.43 31.52
N GLY A 312 4.25 -7.48 31.31
CA GLY A 312 5.34 -7.19 32.24
C GLY A 312 5.14 -6.03 33.22
N ASP A 313 4.05 -5.26 33.09
CA ASP A 313 3.78 -4.01 33.84
C ASP A 313 5.04 -3.14 34.04
N PRO A 314 5.72 -2.76 32.95
CA PRO A 314 7.01 -2.09 33.05
C PRO A 314 6.87 -0.62 33.48
N SER A 315 7.91 -0.09 34.13
CA SER A 315 7.92 1.33 34.48
C SER A 315 7.75 2.24 33.26
N LEU A 316 6.98 3.33 33.40
CA LEU A 316 6.75 4.31 32.32
C LEU A 316 8.05 4.85 31.69
N ARG A 317 9.13 4.95 32.47
CA ARG A 317 10.45 5.38 31.97
C ARG A 317 11.06 4.36 31.01
N ALA A 318 10.94 3.06 31.31
CA ALA A 318 11.42 1.99 30.45
C ALA A 318 10.59 1.94 29.15
N VAL A 319 9.28 2.14 29.22
CA VAL A 319 8.40 2.20 28.04
C VAL A 319 8.73 3.41 27.15
N ALA A 320 8.97 4.59 27.75
CA ALA A 320 9.38 5.78 27.02
C ALA A 320 10.75 5.61 26.34
N LEU A 321 11.68 4.93 27.00
CA LEU A 321 12.97 4.55 26.42
C LEU A 321 12.76 3.60 25.23
N LEU A 322 11.97 2.53 25.39
CA LEU A 322 11.69 1.57 24.34
C LEU A 322 11.03 2.24 23.12
N ALA A 323 10.04 3.12 23.34
CA ALA A 323 9.38 3.88 22.29
C ALA A 323 10.38 4.71 21.48
N THR A 324 11.26 5.43 22.18
CA THR A 324 12.30 6.26 21.55
C THR A 324 13.29 5.40 20.76
N VAL A 325 13.78 4.33 21.36
CA VAL A 325 14.75 3.43 20.74
C VAL A 325 14.18 2.75 19.50
N ARG A 326 12.93 2.28 19.55
CA ARG A 326 12.19 1.72 18.40
C ARG A 326 11.99 2.74 17.28
N ALA A 327 11.61 3.97 17.61
CA ALA A 327 11.43 5.04 16.62
C ALA A 327 12.75 5.38 15.91
N VAL A 328 13.87 5.43 16.65
CA VAL A 328 15.22 5.62 16.09
C VAL A 328 15.61 4.45 15.21
N ALA A 329 15.46 3.21 15.68
CA ALA A 329 15.86 2.01 14.95
C ALA A 329 15.10 1.87 13.62
N THR A 330 13.79 2.11 13.63
CA THR A 330 12.94 2.11 12.42
C THR A 330 13.36 3.22 11.46
N THR A 331 13.51 4.45 11.95
CA THR A 331 13.88 5.61 11.11
C THR A 331 15.27 5.42 10.49
N ALA A 332 16.22 4.89 11.26
CA ALA A 332 17.55 4.56 10.78
C ALA A 332 17.51 3.47 9.70
N THR A 333 16.72 2.42 9.90
CA THR A 333 16.54 1.34 8.91
C THR A 333 16.01 1.89 7.60
N VAL A 334 14.96 2.73 7.64
CA VAL A 334 14.42 3.38 6.44
C VAL A 334 15.45 4.30 5.80
N ALA A 335 16.21 5.09 6.57
CA ALA A 335 17.24 6.00 6.05
C ALA A 335 18.40 5.25 5.38
N GLY A 336 18.76 4.08 5.92
CA GLY A 336 19.73 3.14 5.37
C GLY A 336 19.26 2.49 4.06
N GLY A 337 17.97 2.57 3.75
CA GLY A 337 17.36 1.93 2.57
C GLY A 337 16.78 0.57 2.80
N GLY A 338 16.58 0.18 4.06
CA GLY A 338 15.92 -1.06 4.40
C GLY A 338 14.51 -1.11 3.80
N ALA A 339 14.11 -2.32 3.44
CA ALA A 339 12.85 -2.60 2.77
C ALA A 339 11.92 -3.35 3.72
N GLY A 340 10.67 -2.92 3.82
CA GLY A 340 9.68 -3.49 4.72
C GLY A 340 8.46 -2.59 4.82
N GLY A 341 7.47 -3.03 5.58
CA GLY A 341 6.27 -2.27 5.89
C GLY A 341 6.45 -1.34 7.10
N LEU A 342 5.59 -0.33 7.21
CA LEU A 342 5.58 0.63 8.33
C LEU A 342 4.34 0.51 9.22
N PHE A 343 3.42 -0.40 8.92
CA PHE A 343 2.19 -0.62 9.69
C PHE A 343 2.53 -1.12 11.08
N VAL A 344 3.34 -2.18 11.20
CA VAL A 344 3.71 -2.72 12.51
C VAL A 344 4.51 -1.72 13.33
N PRO A 345 5.51 -0.99 12.79
CA PRO A 345 6.13 0.11 13.53
C PRO A 345 5.15 1.17 14.07
N LEU A 346 4.07 1.48 13.33
CA LEU A 346 3.02 2.39 13.81
C LEU A 346 2.17 1.74 14.91
N VAL A 347 1.83 0.46 14.77
CA VAL A 347 1.13 -0.33 15.80
C VAL A 347 1.93 -0.35 17.10
N VAL A 348 3.24 -0.67 17.03
CA VAL A 348 4.13 -0.71 18.20
C VAL A 348 4.24 0.66 18.85
N GLN A 349 4.47 1.74 18.09
CA GLN A 349 4.50 3.09 18.65
C GLN A 349 3.17 3.49 19.28
N GLY A 350 2.05 3.05 18.69
CA GLY A 350 0.71 3.22 19.25
C GLY A 350 0.54 2.50 20.59
N ALA A 351 0.90 1.21 20.66
CA ALA A 351 0.85 0.41 21.88
C ALA A 351 1.64 1.06 23.03
N LEU A 352 2.89 1.44 22.76
CA LEU A 352 3.77 2.07 23.76
C LEU A 352 3.24 3.45 24.19
N THR A 353 2.76 4.27 23.25
CA THR A 353 2.16 5.58 23.58
C THR A 353 0.88 5.40 24.39
N GLY A 354 0.04 4.44 24.02
CA GLY A 354 -1.18 4.09 24.73
C GLY A 354 -0.91 3.74 26.19
N HIS A 355 0.01 2.80 26.43
CA HIS A 355 0.40 2.42 27.79
C HIS A 355 0.98 3.60 28.60
N LEU A 356 1.83 4.43 27.99
CA LEU A 356 2.37 5.63 28.66
C LEU A 356 1.26 6.56 29.16
N ILE A 357 0.22 6.77 28.36
CA ILE A 357 -0.92 7.60 28.74
C ILE A 357 -1.77 6.90 29.79
N GLY A 358 -2.04 5.60 29.63
CA GLY A 358 -2.81 4.80 30.58
C GLY A 358 -2.21 4.81 31.99
N GLY A 359 -0.93 4.49 32.11
CA GLY A 359 -0.25 4.51 33.40
C GLY A 359 -0.05 5.92 33.97
N ALA A 360 0.11 6.94 33.13
CA ALA A 360 0.20 8.33 33.60
C ALA A 360 -1.10 8.85 34.25
N ILE A 361 -2.26 8.36 33.80
CA ILE A 361 -3.56 8.71 34.41
C ILE A 361 -4.00 7.72 35.49
N GLY A 362 -3.22 6.66 35.73
CA GLY A 362 -3.58 5.58 36.67
C GLY A 362 -4.83 4.82 36.23
N ALA A 363 -4.95 4.51 34.93
CA ALA A 363 -6.08 3.77 34.39
C ALA A 363 -6.13 2.35 34.97
N GLU A 364 -7.31 1.91 35.40
CA GLU A 364 -7.48 0.55 35.94
C GLU A 364 -7.28 -0.54 34.87
N ASN A 365 -7.50 -0.20 33.60
CA ASN A 365 -7.35 -1.11 32.47
C ASN A 365 -6.32 -0.59 31.47
N GLU A 366 -5.03 -0.82 31.75
CA GLU A 366 -3.95 -0.36 30.86
C GLU A 366 -3.94 -1.06 29.49
N SER A 367 -4.41 -2.31 29.45
CA SER A 367 -4.59 -3.08 28.20
C SER A 367 -5.54 -2.38 27.23
N LEU A 368 -6.60 -1.74 27.73
CA LEU A 368 -7.49 -0.91 26.91
C LEU A 368 -6.67 0.23 26.26
N PHE A 369 -5.85 0.94 27.03
CA PHE A 369 -5.10 2.09 26.53
C PHE A 369 -4.05 1.70 25.48
N VAL A 370 -3.40 0.55 25.62
CA VAL A 370 -2.54 -0.05 24.59
C VAL A 370 -3.32 -0.21 23.28
N VAL A 371 -4.49 -0.83 23.35
CA VAL A 371 -5.34 -1.10 22.18
C VAL A 371 -5.85 0.20 21.53
N LEU A 372 -6.25 1.19 22.33
CA LEU A 372 -6.62 2.52 21.85
C LEU A 372 -5.44 3.21 21.16
N GLY A 373 -4.24 3.09 21.72
CA GLY A 373 -3.02 3.64 21.15
C GLY A 373 -2.69 3.02 19.80
N ILE A 374 -2.83 1.69 19.67
CA ILE A 374 -2.67 0.97 18.39
C ILE A 374 -3.62 1.54 17.34
N ALA A 375 -4.93 1.58 17.62
CA ALA A 375 -5.91 2.11 16.68
C ALA A 375 -5.61 3.58 16.31
N ALA A 376 -5.26 4.40 17.31
CA ALA A 376 -5.03 5.82 17.14
C ALA A 376 -3.79 6.15 16.31
N PHE A 377 -2.65 5.56 16.66
CA PHE A 377 -1.38 5.86 16.01
C PHE A 377 -1.33 5.30 14.58
N LEU A 378 -1.83 4.08 14.39
CA LEU A 378 -1.94 3.48 13.06
C LEU A 378 -2.92 4.25 12.16
N GLY A 379 -4.12 4.52 12.68
CA GLY A 379 -5.18 5.23 11.96
C GLY A 379 -4.75 6.62 11.52
N ALA A 380 -4.00 7.34 12.36
CA ALA A 380 -3.41 8.64 12.01
C ALA A 380 -2.18 8.52 11.10
N GLY A 381 -1.28 7.57 11.35
CA GLY A 381 -0.01 7.43 10.65
C GLY A 381 -0.14 7.06 9.18
N TYR A 382 -1.09 6.16 8.85
CA TYR A 382 -1.44 5.80 7.47
C TYR A 382 -2.70 6.49 6.96
N ARG A 383 -3.39 7.30 7.77
CA ARG A 383 -4.72 7.84 7.44
C ARG A 383 -5.74 6.73 7.11
N VAL A 384 -5.73 5.65 7.88
CA VAL A 384 -6.61 4.47 7.71
C VAL A 384 -7.40 4.14 8.99
N PRO A 385 -8.25 5.06 9.50
CA PRO A 385 -8.94 4.85 10.77
C PRO A 385 -9.85 3.60 10.77
N LEU A 386 -10.45 3.21 9.65
CA LEU A 386 -11.30 2.02 9.60
C LEU A 386 -10.46 0.73 9.67
N ALA A 387 -9.40 0.64 8.88
CA ALA A 387 -8.49 -0.50 8.92
C ALA A 387 -7.83 -0.66 10.29
N ALA A 388 -7.50 0.44 10.96
CA ALA A 388 -6.88 0.41 12.28
C ALA A 388 -7.79 -0.19 13.37
N VAL A 389 -9.09 0.16 13.37
CA VAL A 389 -10.03 -0.40 14.36
C VAL A 389 -10.43 -1.84 14.04
N VAL A 390 -10.53 -2.19 12.76
CA VAL A 390 -10.77 -3.58 12.34
C VAL A 390 -9.56 -4.45 12.68
N PHE A 391 -8.33 -3.94 12.49
CA PHE A 391 -7.09 -4.60 12.93
C PHE A 391 -7.10 -4.88 14.41
N VAL A 392 -7.43 -3.89 15.23
CA VAL A 392 -7.55 -4.08 16.68
C VAL A 392 -8.55 -5.18 17.01
N ALA A 393 -9.72 -5.19 16.37
CA ALA A 393 -10.76 -6.18 16.65
C ALA A 393 -10.33 -7.61 16.32
N GLU A 394 -9.70 -7.82 15.16
CA GLU A 394 -9.23 -9.15 14.72
C GLU A 394 -7.95 -9.58 15.43
N ALA A 395 -6.96 -8.71 15.55
CA ALA A 395 -5.66 -9.04 16.15
C ALA A 395 -5.77 -9.34 17.65
N THR A 396 -6.74 -8.72 18.35
CA THR A 396 -7.04 -9.01 19.76
C THR A 396 -8.12 -10.07 19.96
N GLY A 397 -8.89 -10.40 18.92
CA GLY A 397 -10.06 -11.27 19.01
C GLY A 397 -11.25 -10.66 19.79
N ARG A 398 -11.26 -9.34 20.01
CA ARG A 398 -12.22 -8.65 20.89
C ARG A 398 -12.89 -7.45 20.19
N PRO A 399 -14.10 -7.63 19.64
CA PRO A 399 -14.80 -6.55 18.93
C PRO A 399 -15.25 -5.41 19.85
N GLY A 400 -15.29 -5.61 21.18
CA GLY A 400 -15.64 -4.57 22.15
C GLY A 400 -14.72 -3.34 22.11
N PHE A 401 -13.50 -3.47 21.60
CA PHE A 401 -12.56 -2.35 21.47
C PHE A 401 -12.80 -1.45 20.25
N VAL A 402 -13.68 -1.85 19.31
CA VAL A 402 -13.90 -1.10 18.05
C VAL A 402 -14.39 0.31 18.32
N VAL A 403 -15.42 0.47 19.17
CA VAL A 403 -16.04 1.78 19.43
C VAL A 403 -15.07 2.77 20.07
N PRO A 404 -14.41 2.46 21.20
CA PRO A 404 -13.48 3.42 21.81
C PRO A 404 -12.22 3.60 20.95
N GLY A 405 -11.76 2.55 20.26
CA GLY A 405 -10.66 2.65 19.30
C GLY A 405 -10.96 3.62 18.15
N LEU A 406 -12.21 3.63 17.66
CA LEU A 406 -12.64 4.55 16.60
C LEU A 406 -12.63 6.00 17.09
N LEU A 407 -13.07 6.26 18.33
CA LEU A 407 -13.01 7.61 18.91
C LEU A 407 -11.56 8.10 19.01
N ALA A 408 -10.66 7.26 19.51
CA ALA A 408 -9.24 7.59 19.61
C ALA A 408 -8.60 7.81 18.22
N ALA A 409 -8.92 6.95 17.24
CA ALA A 409 -8.44 7.04 15.86
C ALA A 409 -8.92 8.29 15.13
N VAL A 410 -10.20 8.64 15.26
CA VAL A 410 -10.74 9.87 14.67
C VAL A 410 -10.09 11.10 15.31
N MET A 411 -9.93 11.12 16.64
CA MET A 411 -9.24 12.22 17.31
C MET A 411 -7.78 12.35 16.84
N ALA A 412 -7.05 11.24 16.78
CA ALA A 412 -5.67 11.22 16.28
C ALA A 412 -5.57 11.67 14.83
N HIS A 413 -6.53 11.27 13.98
CA HIS A 413 -6.60 11.67 12.58
C HIS A 413 -6.81 13.18 12.42
N ILE A 414 -7.68 13.78 13.24
CA ILE A 414 -7.90 15.24 13.28
C ILE A 414 -6.60 15.96 13.66
N VAL A 415 -5.94 15.50 14.73
CA VAL A 415 -4.72 16.14 15.27
C VAL A 415 -3.52 16.00 14.33
N ALA A 416 -3.34 14.83 13.71
CA ALA A 416 -2.26 14.59 12.76
C ALA A 416 -2.41 15.43 11.47
N GLY A 417 -3.66 15.82 11.15
CA GLY A 417 -4.00 16.49 9.90
C GLY A 417 -3.63 15.64 8.70
N ARG A 418 -3.27 16.28 7.57
CA ARG A 418 -2.96 15.61 6.29
C ARG A 418 -1.60 14.88 6.25
N THR A 419 -1.03 14.58 7.40
CA THR A 419 0.28 13.93 7.46
C THR A 419 0.09 12.43 7.31
N SER A 420 0.88 11.78 6.46
CA SER A 420 0.92 10.33 6.30
C SER A 420 2.35 9.87 6.07
N VAL A 421 2.64 8.63 6.49
CA VAL A 421 3.91 7.94 6.19
C VAL A 421 4.04 7.62 4.69
N SER A 422 2.93 7.54 3.96
CA SER A 422 2.90 7.47 2.50
C SER A 422 2.67 8.86 1.91
N GLY A 423 3.47 9.24 0.92
CA GLY A 423 3.30 10.49 0.17
C GLY A 423 2.48 10.34 -1.10
N TYR A 424 1.89 9.16 -1.33
CA TYR A 424 1.27 8.81 -2.61
C TYR A 424 -0.25 8.60 -2.52
N GLN A 425 -0.83 8.74 -1.32
CA GLN A 425 -2.27 8.64 -1.13
C GLN A 425 -2.98 9.75 -1.89
N ARG A 426 -4.11 9.43 -2.50
CA ARG A 426 -4.96 10.40 -3.20
C ARG A 426 -6.09 10.88 -2.29
N ARG A 427 -6.56 12.10 -2.51
CA ARG A 427 -7.61 12.67 -1.64
C ARG A 427 -8.94 11.92 -1.77
N THR A 428 -9.39 11.70 -3.00
CA THR A 428 -10.66 11.04 -3.31
C THR A 428 -10.51 10.12 -4.52
N VAL A 429 -11.45 9.20 -4.68
CA VAL A 429 -11.61 8.46 -5.94
C VAL A 429 -12.03 9.46 -7.01
N VAL A 430 -11.26 9.56 -8.10
CA VAL A 430 -11.71 10.28 -9.30
C VAL A 430 -12.73 9.38 -9.98
N VAL A 431 -14.01 9.70 -9.84
CA VAL A 431 -15.07 9.05 -10.62
C VAL A 431 -15.06 9.71 -12.00
N ASP A 432 -14.51 9.01 -12.99
CA ASP A 432 -14.63 9.44 -14.38
C ASP A 432 -16.08 9.20 -14.83
N LEU A 433 -16.88 10.27 -14.82
CA LEU A 433 -18.30 10.24 -15.20
C LEU A 433 -18.49 9.92 -16.69
N ASP A 434 -17.44 10.04 -17.51
CA ASP A 434 -17.49 9.84 -18.96
C ASP A 434 -17.06 8.42 -19.37
N ALA A 435 -16.41 7.66 -18.47
CA ALA A 435 -15.96 6.30 -18.75
C ALA A 435 -17.07 5.31 -19.17
N PRO A 436 -18.29 5.32 -18.59
CA PRO A 436 -19.38 4.47 -19.05
C PRO A 436 -19.88 4.85 -20.45
N ALA A 437 -19.89 6.15 -20.77
CA ALA A 437 -20.33 6.67 -22.06
C ALA A 437 -19.31 6.35 -23.17
N ALA A 438 -18.01 6.46 -22.87
CA ALA A 438 -16.93 6.09 -23.79
C ALA A 438 -16.92 4.58 -24.08
N ALA A 439 -17.14 3.74 -23.06
CA ALA A 439 -17.24 2.29 -23.23
C ALA A 439 -18.49 1.87 -24.04
N ALA A 440 -19.63 2.55 -23.82
CA ALA A 440 -20.84 2.34 -24.60
C ALA A 440 -20.68 2.78 -26.07
N ALA A 441 -20.01 3.91 -26.31
CA ALA A 441 -19.70 4.41 -27.65
C ALA A 441 -18.73 3.49 -28.41
N ALA A 442 -17.71 2.95 -27.72
CA ALA A 442 -16.76 1.99 -28.30
C ALA A 442 -17.43 0.64 -28.63
N GLY A 443 -18.37 0.18 -27.81
CA GLY A 443 -19.17 -1.01 -28.09
C GLY A 443 -20.15 -0.83 -29.26
N ALA A 444 -20.78 0.35 -29.37
CA ALA A 444 -21.70 0.67 -30.46
C ALA A 444 -20.99 0.82 -31.82
N GLY A 445 -19.77 1.39 -31.84
CA GLY A 445 -18.95 1.49 -33.06
C GLY A 445 -18.49 0.13 -33.59
N ALA A 446 -18.21 -0.83 -32.70
CA ALA A 446 -17.81 -2.19 -33.08
C ALA A 446 -18.97 -3.03 -33.66
N ASP A 447 -20.21 -2.80 -33.22
CA ASP A 447 -21.40 -3.51 -33.73
C ASP A 447 -21.92 -2.89 -35.04
N ALA A 448 -21.73 -1.58 -35.23
CA ALA A 448 -21.99 -0.90 -36.51
C ALA A 448 -21.01 -1.34 -37.61
N GLY A 449 -19.73 -1.50 -37.29
CA GLY A 449 -18.70 -2.00 -38.23
C GLY A 449 -18.93 -3.45 -38.70
N ARG A 450 -19.67 -4.26 -37.93
CA ARG A 450 -20.02 -5.65 -38.29
C ARG A 450 -21.26 -5.77 -39.17
N ARG A 451 -22.08 -4.72 -39.29
CA ARG A 451 -23.28 -4.72 -40.14
C ARG A 451 -23.10 -3.97 -41.47
N GLY A 452 -21.96 -3.33 -41.69
CA GLY A 452 -21.69 -2.52 -42.89
C GLY A 452 -20.68 -3.10 -43.88
N SER A 453 -20.13 -4.30 -43.68
CA SER A 453 -19.05 -4.83 -44.54
C SER A 453 -19.50 -5.89 -45.55
N ALA A 454 -20.73 -5.82 -46.03
CA ALA A 454 -21.19 -6.60 -47.17
C ALA A 454 -21.71 -5.62 -48.23
N ASP A 455 -20.79 -4.95 -48.92
CA ASP A 455 -20.88 -4.54 -50.32
C ASP A 455 -19.67 -3.64 -50.69
N GLY A 456 -18.99 -4.00 -51.80
CA GLY A 456 -18.39 -3.04 -52.73
C GLY A 456 -17.04 -2.38 -52.40
N GLU A 457 -16.04 -2.77 -53.17
CA GLU A 457 -14.87 -2.04 -53.68
C GLU A 457 -14.63 -0.56 -53.30
N GLY A 458 -13.35 -0.23 -53.00
CA GLY A 458 -12.81 1.12 -53.17
C GLY A 458 -12.07 1.69 -51.95
N GLY A 459 -10.81 2.09 -52.11
CA GLY A 459 -9.93 2.56 -51.04
C GLY A 459 -10.46 3.77 -50.27
N VAL A 460 -10.18 3.82 -48.95
CA VAL A 460 -10.66 4.89 -48.07
C VAL A 460 -9.49 5.65 -47.44
N VAL A 461 -9.42 6.92 -47.84
CA VAL A 461 -8.82 8.05 -47.11
C VAL A 461 -9.76 8.41 -45.97
N GLY A 462 -9.25 8.51 -44.74
CA GLY A 462 -10.05 8.90 -43.57
C GLY A 462 -10.50 10.36 -43.64
N ARG A 463 -11.80 10.60 -43.45
CA ARG A 463 -12.40 11.94 -43.23
C ARG A 463 -12.89 12.07 -41.80
N ASP A 464 -12.84 13.27 -41.24
CA ASP A 464 -13.42 13.58 -39.92
C ASP A 464 -14.95 13.80 -40.00
N ALA A 465 -15.59 14.00 -38.84
CA ALA A 465 -17.06 14.14 -38.72
C ALA A 465 -17.63 15.39 -39.43
N ALA A 466 -16.79 16.24 -40.01
CA ALA A 466 -17.16 17.39 -40.84
C ALA A 466 -16.83 17.20 -42.34
N GLY A 467 -16.23 16.06 -42.72
CA GLY A 467 -15.98 15.71 -44.12
C GLY A 467 -14.61 16.14 -44.68
N ASN A 468 -13.69 16.63 -43.85
CA ASN A 468 -12.35 17.02 -44.29
C ASN A 468 -11.36 15.85 -44.22
N GLY A 469 -10.46 15.75 -45.20
CA GLY A 469 -9.43 14.70 -45.26
C GLY A 469 -8.31 14.94 -44.26
N VAL A 470 -7.93 13.92 -43.49
CA VAL A 470 -6.84 13.99 -42.50
C VAL A 470 -5.71 13.05 -42.91
N GLN A 471 -4.48 13.57 -42.99
CA GLN A 471 -3.27 12.80 -43.23
C GLN A 471 -2.48 12.70 -41.90
N PHE A 472 -2.10 11.49 -41.49
CA PHE A 472 -1.31 11.25 -40.29
C PHE A 472 0.16 11.07 -40.67
N ASP A 473 1.05 11.89 -40.12
CA ASP A 473 2.49 11.64 -40.15
C ASP A 473 2.91 10.84 -38.90
N ASP A 474 3.69 9.79 -39.12
CA ASP A 474 4.39 9.04 -38.07
C ASP A 474 5.57 9.87 -37.55
N ALA A 475 5.56 10.18 -36.25
CA ALA A 475 6.74 10.72 -35.57
C ALA A 475 7.09 9.87 -34.35
N ALA A 476 8.32 9.37 -34.39
CA ALA A 476 9.04 8.81 -33.27
C ALA A 476 9.38 9.91 -32.25
N ASP A 477 9.44 9.48 -30.99
CA ASP A 477 9.94 10.19 -29.81
C ASP A 477 8.96 11.12 -29.06
N GLY A 478 9.00 11.02 -27.73
CA GLY A 478 7.97 11.47 -26.81
C GLY A 478 7.74 12.98 -26.78
N GLY A 479 6.57 13.42 -27.25
CA GLY A 479 6.01 14.75 -27.09
C GLY A 479 4.53 14.77 -27.52
N GLU A 480 3.69 15.54 -26.82
CA GLU A 480 2.23 15.59 -27.00
C GLU A 480 1.79 15.85 -28.45
N ARG A 481 0.80 15.08 -28.95
CA ARG A 481 0.17 15.29 -30.26
C ARG A 481 -0.66 16.57 -30.26
N ARG A 482 -0.24 17.60 -31.02
CA ARG A 482 -1.07 18.78 -31.33
C ARG A 482 -1.72 18.63 -32.71
N VAL A 483 -3.04 18.75 -32.77
CA VAL A 483 -3.82 18.88 -34.01
C VAL A 483 -3.75 20.35 -34.47
N ARG A 484 -3.27 20.62 -35.68
CA ARG A 484 -3.42 21.93 -36.34
C ARG A 484 -4.51 21.84 -37.40
N HIS A 485 -5.53 22.70 -37.30
CA HIS A 485 -6.45 22.97 -38.40
C HIS A 485 -5.79 23.97 -39.38
N VAL A 486 -5.73 23.63 -40.65
CA VAL A 486 -5.29 24.54 -41.72
C VAL A 486 -6.55 25.16 -42.34
N GLY A 487 -6.70 26.48 -42.20
CA GLY A 487 -7.72 27.25 -42.90
C GLY A 487 -7.24 27.67 -44.29
N GLU A 488 -8.13 27.60 -45.27
CA GLU A 488 -7.94 28.11 -46.63
C GLU A 488 -7.72 29.63 -46.64
N SER A 489 -6.51 30.05 -46.97
CA SER A 489 -6.25 31.25 -47.76
C SER A 489 -4.82 31.21 -48.29
N ASP A 490 -4.67 31.58 -49.57
CA ASP A 490 -3.42 31.85 -50.30
C ASP A 490 -2.82 30.70 -51.11
N VAL A 491 -3.50 30.47 -52.24
CA VAL A 491 -2.97 30.34 -53.60
C VAL A 491 -1.50 30.77 -53.75
N GLY A 492 -0.64 29.89 -54.29
CA GLY A 492 0.56 30.36 -54.99
C GLY A 492 1.74 29.39 -55.10
N VAL A 493 1.82 28.68 -56.23
CA VAL A 493 3.05 28.42 -57.03
C VAL A 493 4.23 27.69 -56.34
N ALA A 494 4.49 26.46 -56.79
CA ALA A 494 5.78 25.77 -56.60
C ALA A 494 6.92 26.48 -57.36
N PRO A 495 8.19 26.33 -56.92
CA PRO A 495 9.00 25.30 -57.58
C PRO A 495 10.07 24.58 -56.71
N ARG A 496 10.29 23.32 -57.11
CA ARG A 496 11.52 22.50 -57.10
C ARG A 496 12.86 23.15 -56.65
N ALA A 497 13.60 22.41 -55.80
CA ALA A 497 14.91 21.77 -56.09
C ALA A 497 16.00 21.89 -54.99
N SER A 498 16.83 20.83 -54.92
CA SER A 498 18.24 20.74 -54.46
C SER A 498 18.55 20.95 -52.97
N ARG A 499 19.04 19.93 -52.23
CA ARG A 499 20.44 19.43 -52.11
C ARG A 499 21.40 20.38 -51.36
N GLY A 500 22.05 19.81 -50.33
CA GLY A 500 23.25 20.35 -49.65
C GLY A 500 22.90 21.29 -48.50
N GLY A 501 23.54 21.30 -47.35
CA GLY A 501 24.77 20.70 -46.86
C GLY A 501 25.10 21.38 -45.51
N ALA A 502 25.83 20.66 -44.67
CA ALA A 502 26.53 21.04 -43.44
C ALA A 502 26.63 22.54 -43.07
N ALA A 503 26.36 22.87 -41.79
CA ALA A 503 27.36 23.40 -40.83
C ALA A 503 26.68 24.04 -39.58
N ARG A 504 27.19 23.67 -38.39
CA ARG A 504 27.17 24.44 -37.12
C ARG A 504 28.35 25.44 -37.13
N PRO A 505 28.59 26.27 -36.09
CA PRO A 505 27.74 26.91 -35.06
C PRO A 505 28.01 28.44 -34.98
N ASP A 506 27.43 29.12 -33.98
CA ASP A 506 27.98 30.26 -33.17
C ASP A 506 26.84 31.21 -32.75
N HIS A 507 26.49 31.25 -31.46
CA HIS A 507 26.86 32.30 -30.50
C HIS A 507 26.42 33.72 -30.93
N GLU A 508 25.34 34.24 -30.33
CA GLU A 508 25.33 35.42 -29.47
C GLU A 508 23.89 35.80 -29.04
N SER A 509 23.79 36.21 -27.77
CA SER A 509 22.59 36.75 -27.09
C SER A 509 22.34 38.21 -27.53
N PRO A 510 21.26 38.91 -27.10
CA PRO A 510 20.84 39.10 -25.70
C PRO A 510 19.58 38.36 -25.28
#